data_AF-A0A0H5PXE5-F1
#
_entry.id   AF-A0A0H5PXE5-F1
#
_cell.length_a   1.000
_cell.length_b   1.000
_cell.length_c   1.000
_cell.angle_alpha   90.00
_cell.angle_beta   90.00
_cell.angle_gamma   90.00
#
_symmetry.space_group_name_H-M   'P 1'
#
loop_
_entity.id
_entity.type
_entity.pdbx_description
1 polymer ?
#
loop_
_entity_poly.entity_id
_entity_poly.type
_entity_poly.pdbx_seq_one_letter_code
_entity_poly.pdbx_strand_id
1 'polypeptide(L)' 'MTDSTMCRVPVVGCMVKNPITGEWELDEDRSTWADIPADVIARKLIEGFGLDAILKGSDTD' A
#
# COMPACT_ATOMS: atom_id res chain seq x y z
N MET A 1 -22.32 -2.59 -12.56
CA MET A 1 -21.78 -3.27 -11.37
C MET A 1 -20.29 -2.94 -11.36
N THR A 2 -19.89 -1.95 -10.59
CA THR A 2 -18.47 -1.67 -10.36
C THR A 2 -17.93 -2.85 -9.58
N ASP A 3 -17.06 -3.63 -10.21
CA ASP A 3 -16.31 -4.68 -9.53
C ASP A 3 -15.53 -3.98 -8.41
N SER A 4 -15.95 -4.13 -7.16
CA SER A 4 -15.33 -3.46 -6.02
C SER A 4 -14.03 -4.20 -5.71
N THR A 5 -12.99 -3.93 -6.50
CA THR A 5 -11.66 -4.46 -6.26
C THR A 5 -11.23 -4.04 -4.86
N MET A 6 -11.05 -5.02 -3.97
CA MET A 6 -10.56 -4.78 -2.62
C MET A 6 -9.03 -4.66 -2.68
N CYS A 7 -8.49 -3.63 -2.05
CA CYS A 7 -7.07 -3.46 -1.86
C CYS A 7 -6.70 -3.99 -0.48
N ARG A 8 -5.83 -4.99 -0.43
CA ARG A 8 -5.31 -5.56 0.81
C ARG A 8 -4.07 -4.78 1.21
N VAL A 9 -4.17 -4.03 2.29
CA VAL A 9 -3.10 -3.15 2.75
C VAL A 9 -2.63 -3.56 4.15
N PRO A 10 -1.31 -3.54 4.42
CA PRO A 10 -0.81 -3.80 5.76
C PRO A 10 -1.04 -2.55 6.62
N VAL A 11 -1.91 -2.66 7.64
CA VAL A 11 -2.15 -1.60 8.63
C VAL A 11 -0.99 -1.56 9.63
N VAL A 12 -0.41 -2.72 9.94
CA VAL A 12 0.83 -2.86 10.71
C VAL A 12 1.72 -3.86 9.98
N GLY A 13 2.82 -3.40 9.41
CA GLY A 13 3.79 -4.24 8.73
C GLY A 13 4.87 -4.75 9.68
N CYS A 14 5.07 -6.06 9.75
CA CYS A 14 6.20 -6.66 10.43
C CYS A 14 7.34 -6.87 9.43
N MET A 15 8.41 -6.08 9.55
CA MET A 15 9.59 -6.26 8.71
C MET A 15 10.55 -7.27 9.35
N VAL A 16 10.99 -8.24 8.57
CA VAL A 16 12.00 -9.23 8.96
C VAL A 16 13.22 -9.11 8.06
N LYS A 17 14.40 -9.30 8.64
CA LYS A 17 15.64 -9.23 7.87
C LYS A 17 15.92 -10.60 7.25
N ASN A 18 15.97 -10.66 5.92
CA ASN A 18 16.35 -11.86 5.21
C ASN A 18 17.82 -12.20 5.55
N PRO A 19 18.11 -13.39 6.10
CA PRO A 19 19.45 -13.74 6.55
C PRO A 19 20.44 -14.03 5.39
N ILE A 20 19.94 -14.29 4.19
CA ILE A 20 20.75 -14.61 3.00
C ILE A 20 21.09 -13.33 2.24
N THR A 21 20.10 -12.49 1.97
CA THR A 21 20.27 -11.25 1.18
C THR A 21 20.63 -10.06 2.05
N GLY A 22 20.30 -10.09 3.35
CA GLY A 22 20.47 -8.98 4.28
C GLY A 22 19.42 -7.88 4.14
N GLU A 23 18.47 -8.02 3.21
CA GLU A 23 17.42 -7.04 2.95
C GLU A 23 16.27 -7.18 3.96
N TRP A 24 15.50 -6.11 4.12
CA TRP A 24 14.29 -6.13 4.92
C TRP A 24 13.10 -6.52 4.05
N GLU A 25 12.42 -7.60 4.40
CA GLU A 25 11.24 -8.11 3.72
C GLU A 25 10.03 -8.02 4.65
N LEU A 26 8.84 -7.86 4.07
CA LEU A 26 7.60 -7.86 4.84
C LEU A 26 7.19 -9.30 5.16
N ASP A 27 7.02 -9.61 6.44
CA ASP A 27 6.46 -10.88 6.90
C ASP A 27 4.92 -10.81 6.86
N GLU A 28 4.31 -11.46 5.87
CA GLU A 28 2.86 -11.38 5.66
C GLU A 28 2.04 -11.95 6.82
N ASP A 29 2.52 -13.03 7.44
CA ASP A 29 1.80 -13.76 8.50
C ASP A 29 1.80 -13.00 9.82
N ARG A 30 2.89 -12.28 10.11
CA ARG A 30 3.02 -11.47 11.32
C ARG A 30 2.49 -10.05 11.15
N SER A 31 2.12 -9.68 9.94
CA SER A 31 1.53 -8.38 9.63
C SER A 31 0.02 -8.38 9.88
N THR A 32 -0.51 -7.22 10.26
CA THR A 32 -1.95 -7.02 10.37
C THR A 32 -2.46 -6.33 9.12
N TRP A 33 -3.49 -6.91 8.52
CA TRP A 33 -4.03 -6.48 7.23
C TRP A 33 -5.42 -5.88 7.37
N ALA A 34 -5.75 -4.95 6.49
CA ALA A 34 -7.12 -4.53 6.24
C ALA A 34 -7.44 -4.69 4.76
N ASP A 35 -8.63 -5.20 4.48
CA ASP A 35 -9.20 -5.23 3.16
C ASP A 35 -10.12 -4.03 3.03
N ILE A 36 -9.79 -3.12 2.12
CA ILE A 36 -10.56 -1.89 1.91
C ILE A 36 -10.93 -1.74 0.44
N PRO A 37 -12.13 -1.23 0.13
CA PRO A 37 -12.50 -0.96 -1.26
C PRO A 37 -11.49 0.00 -1.91
N ALA A 38 -10.98 -0.35 -3.09
CA ALA A 38 -9.93 0.43 -3.76
C ALA A 38 -10.36 1.88 -4.06
N ASP A 39 -11.65 2.09 -4.31
CA ASP A 39 -12.22 3.43 -4.54
C ASP A 39 -12.15 4.32 -3.29
N VAL A 40 -12.22 3.73 -2.10
CA VAL A 40 -12.08 4.45 -0.82
C VAL A 40 -10.63 4.91 -0.62
N ILE A 41 -9.63 4.07 -0.91
CA ILE A 41 -8.22 4.48 -0.87
C ILE A 41 -7.97 5.60 -1.87
N ALA A 42 -8.33 5.39 -3.14
CA ALA A 42 -8.07 6.35 -4.20
C ALA A 42 -8.67 7.72 -3.85
N ARG A 43 -9.90 7.74 -3.34
CA ARG A 43 -10.55 8.96 -2.87
C ARG A 43 -9.81 9.59 -1.70
N LYS A 44 -9.41 8.81 -0.69
CA LYS A 44 -8.66 9.33 0.47
C LYS A 44 -7.30 9.90 0.09
N LEU A 45 -6.59 9.27 -0.84
CA LEU A 45 -5.31 9.77 -1.33
C LEU A 45 -5.50 11.07 -2.12
N ILE A 46 -6.51 11.14 -3.00
CA ILE A 46 -6.80 12.35 -3.77
C ILE A 46 -7.25 13.50 -2.85
N GLU A 47 -8.14 13.23 -1.89
CA GLU A 47 -8.61 14.22 -0.91
C GLU A 47 -7.49 14.73 0.01
N GLY A 48 -6.60 13.83 0.44
CA GLY A 48 -5.56 14.16 1.43
C GLY A 48 -4.29 14.78 0.83
N PHE A 49 -3.89 14.36 -0.36
CA PHE A 49 -2.62 14.78 -0.98
C PHE A 49 -2.81 15.61 -2.25
N GLY A 50 -4.03 15.69 -2.78
CA GLY A 50 -4.30 16.27 -4.09
C GLY A 50 -3.88 15.33 -5.23
N LEU A 51 -4.46 15.52 -6.42
CA LEU A 51 -4.12 14.74 -7.62
C LEU A 51 -2.66 14.90 -8.03
N ASP A 52 -2.07 16.07 -7.77
CA ASP A 52 -0.71 16.42 -8.19
C ASP A 52 0.38 15.63 -7.44
N ALA A 53 0.12 15.21 -6.19
CA ALA A 53 1.09 14.43 -5.41
C ALA A 53 1.13 12.95 -5.81
N ILE A 54 0.00 12.41 -6.29
CA ILE A 54 -0.11 11.01 -6.71
C ILE A 54 0.61 10.78 -8.05
N LEU A 55 0.59 11.78 -8.95
CA LEU A 55 1.22 11.68 -10.27
C LEU A 55 2.72 12.02 -10.26
N LYS A 56 3.21 12.73 -9.24
CA LYS A 56 4.64 13.12 -9.14
C LYS A 56 5.60 11.98 -8.82
N GLY A 57 5.11 10.83 -8.35
CA GLY A 57 5.95 9.64 -8.13
C GLY A 57 6.35 8.89 -9.40
N SER A 58 5.74 9.23 -10.54
CA SER A 58 6.05 8.67 -11.86
C SER A 58 7.15 9.43 -12.62
N ASP A 59 7.55 10.61 -12.13
CA ASP A 59 8.63 11.41 -12.69
C ASP A 59 9.85 11.31 -11.76
N THR A 60 10.60 10.22 -11.84
CA THR A 60 11.99 10.20 -11.35
C THR A 60 12.82 9.36 -12.32
N ASP A 61 13.48 10.08 -13.23
CA ASP A 61 14.65 9.65 -14.01
C ASP A 61 15.83 9.26 -13.09
#